data_AF-A0A4Y0BIJ4-F1
#
_entry.id   AF-A0A4Y0BIJ4-F1
#
_cell.length_a   1.000
_cell.length_b   1.000
_cell.length_c   1.000
_cell.angle_alpha   90.00
_cell.angle_beta   90.00
_cell.angle_gamma   90.00
#
_symmetry.space_group_name_H-M   'P 1'
#
loop_
_entity.id
_entity.type
_entity.pdbx_description
1 polymer ?
#
loop_
_entity_poly.entity_id
_entity_poly.type
_entity_poly.pdbx_seq_one_letter_code
_entity_poly.pdbx_strand_id
1 'polypeptide(L)'
;MIVAMFHGIKKPPELEQYLRPFVEEMNEVLDNGIPINNRVVRVRLRAFISDSPARSYIKGVMSYNAKHGCLKCCTVGEHSYQSRTVYFWDSNAPERTDELFRRIAYPKHYRIYTPLLDFQYLNIIEDIVVADRLHLIDLGVMRRLLKAWVKGVFGTQWKLAPEQCSRISKTLEKMQIPSEIHRYASLVVLRDHLSKSAYNHFLLLFCAFMRNIGHMPTIISYMDIISYHISYMYGIDYVASNIHNLLHVYNDVRKFGPLYSISFYPFENEMQHIKQLQRSGYKSLEQVAKRLFEFENAHIMRLRTERNSEPYLQQTKTGVKVIFTDFMLRKVIVVDGFLP
;
A
#
# COMPACT_ATOMS: atom_id res chain seq x y z
N MET A 1 -0.71 -16.93 4.42
CA MET A 1 -0.66 -17.68 3.14
C MET A 1 0.01 -16.82 2.10
N ILE A 2 1.10 -17.30 1.50
CA ILE A 2 1.80 -16.65 0.39
C ILE A 2 1.28 -17.29 -0.91
N VAL A 3 0.90 -16.47 -1.88
CA VAL A 3 0.27 -16.94 -3.13
C VAL A 3 1.29 -17.09 -4.26
N ALA A 4 2.29 -16.20 -4.31
CA ALA A 4 3.35 -16.26 -5.31
C ALA A 4 4.65 -15.66 -4.76
N MET A 5 5.78 -16.15 -5.26
CA MET A 5 7.12 -15.64 -4.93
C MET A 5 7.98 -15.54 -6.19
N PHE A 6 8.82 -14.51 -6.24
CA PHE A 6 9.81 -14.34 -7.30
C PHE A 6 11.13 -13.88 -6.68
N HIS A 7 12.25 -14.33 -7.25
CA HIS A 7 13.58 -13.90 -6.87
C HIS A 7 14.38 -13.53 -8.12
N GLY A 8 14.95 -12.34 -8.09
CA GLY A 8 15.80 -11.83 -9.14
C GLY A 8 16.31 -10.44 -8.79
N ILE A 9 17.29 -9.96 -9.56
CA ILE A 9 17.88 -8.63 -9.37
C ILE A 9 16.88 -7.52 -9.74
N LYS A 10 15.98 -7.81 -10.68
CA LYS A 10 14.92 -6.91 -11.16
C LYS A 10 13.56 -7.52 -10.88
N LYS A 11 12.50 -6.76 -11.14
CA LYS A 11 11.11 -7.28 -11.18
C LYS A 11 11.02 -8.45 -12.18
N PRO A 12 10.01 -9.34 -12.05
CA PRO A 12 9.79 -10.39 -13.02
C PRO A 12 9.81 -9.79 -14.45
N PRO A 13 10.54 -10.41 -15.39
CA PRO A 13 10.68 -9.85 -16.73
C PRO A 13 9.34 -9.88 -17.49
N GLU A 14 8.56 -10.94 -17.26
CA GLU A 14 7.28 -11.17 -17.91
C GLU A 14 6.15 -11.06 -16.89
N LEU A 15 5.37 -9.99 -17.03
CA LEU A 15 4.21 -9.74 -16.18
C LEU A 15 3.12 -10.79 -16.38
N GLU A 16 2.96 -11.26 -17.63
CA GLU A 16 2.04 -12.31 -18.04
C GLU A 16 2.27 -13.59 -17.25
N GLN A 17 3.47 -14.18 -17.36
CA GLN A 17 3.83 -15.42 -16.66
C GLN A 17 3.70 -15.30 -15.14
N TYR A 18 4.01 -14.12 -14.59
CA TYR A 18 3.97 -13.92 -13.14
C TYR A 18 2.56 -13.82 -12.56
N LEU A 19 1.62 -13.17 -13.28
CA LEU A 19 0.26 -12.93 -12.75
C LEU A 19 -0.81 -13.88 -13.33
N ARG A 20 -0.60 -14.50 -14.50
CA ARG A 20 -1.59 -15.34 -15.16
C ARG A 20 -2.13 -16.47 -14.25
N PRO A 21 -1.29 -17.26 -13.55
CA PRO A 21 -1.79 -18.34 -12.69
C PRO A 21 -2.72 -17.80 -11.59
N PHE A 22 -2.34 -16.68 -10.97
CA PHE A 22 -3.16 -16.04 -9.94
C PHE A 22 -4.51 -15.54 -10.48
N VAL A 23 -4.53 -14.96 -11.68
CA VAL A 23 -5.76 -14.45 -12.30
C VAL A 23 -6.72 -15.59 -12.62
N GLU A 24 -6.21 -16.68 -13.22
CA GLU A 24 -7.04 -17.85 -13.59
C GLU A 24 -7.64 -18.52 -12.36
N GLU A 25 -6.82 -18.80 -11.34
CA GLU A 25 -7.28 -19.42 -10.09
C GLU A 25 -8.30 -18.53 -9.37
N MET A 26 -8.06 -17.22 -9.30
CA MET A 26 -9.00 -16.32 -8.66
C MET A 26 -10.30 -16.20 -9.43
N ASN A 27 -10.28 -16.18 -10.77
CA ASN A 27 -11.49 -16.17 -11.58
C ASN A 27 -12.33 -17.43 -11.33
N GLU A 28 -11.70 -18.60 -11.24
CA GLU A 28 -12.37 -19.86 -10.88
C GLU A 28 -13.07 -19.77 -9.51
N VAL A 29 -12.40 -19.18 -8.51
CA VAL A 29 -12.94 -18.99 -7.16
C VAL A 29 -14.05 -17.93 -7.11
N LEU A 30 -13.96 -16.87 -7.92
CA LEU A 30 -14.95 -15.80 -7.94
C LEU A 30 -16.27 -16.26 -8.57
N ASP A 31 -16.21 -17.09 -9.61
CA ASP A 31 -17.39 -17.59 -10.31
C ASP A 31 -18.08 -18.71 -9.54
N ASN A 32 -17.28 -19.68 -9.06
CA ASN A 32 -17.83 -20.90 -8.45
C ASN A 32 -17.99 -20.78 -6.93
N GLY A 33 -17.32 -19.82 -6.29
CA GLY A 33 -17.19 -19.76 -4.84
C GLY A 33 -16.36 -20.92 -4.28
N ILE A 34 -16.33 -21.03 -2.95
CA ILE A 34 -15.61 -22.07 -2.22
C ILE A 34 -16.63 -22.98 -1.53
N PRO A 35 -16.70 -24.28 -1.86
CA PRO A 35 -17.58 -25.21 -1.17
C PRO A 35 -17.06 -25.53 0.24
N ILE A 36 -17.87 -25.25 1.26
CA ILE A 36 -17.57 -25.51 2.68
C ILE A 36 -18.83 -26.10 3.33
N ASN A 37 -18.75 -27.33 3.85
CA ASN A 37 -19.85 -28.02 4.54
C ASN A 37 -21.19 -27.96 3.78
N ASN A 38 -21.20 -28.36 2.51
CA ASN A 38 -22.35 -28.32 1.59
C ASN A 38 -22.94 -26.92 1.33
N ARG A 39 -22.22 -25.84 1.66
CA ARG A 39 -22.60 -24.47 1.30
C ARG A 39 -21.50 -23.83 0.47
N VAL A 40 -21.90 -23.12 -0.59
CA VAL A 40 -20.96 -22.38 -1.43
C VAL A 40 -20.76 -20.98 -0.83
N VAL A 41 -19.54 -20.70 -0.37
CA VAL A 41 -19.14 -19.39 0.13
C VAL A 41 -18.65 -18.57 -1.05
N ARG A 42 -19.38 -17.49 -1.38
CA ARG A 42 -18.95 -16.56 -2.42
C ARG A 42 -17.80 -15.70 -1.93
N VAL A 43 -16.78 -15.58 -2.77
CA VAL A 43 -15.61 -14.73 -2.53
C VAL A 43 -15.73 -13.49 -3.41
N ARG A 44 -15.22 -12.37 -2.92
CA ARG A 44 -14.99 -11.18 -3.75
C ARG A 44 -13.62 -10.62 -3.44
N LEU A 45 -12.92 -10.20 -4.49
CA LEU A 45 -11.71 -9.42 -4.32
C LEU A 45 -12.08 -8.07 -3.71
N ARG A 46 -11.41 -7.71 -2.62
CA ARG A 46 -11.64 -6.44 -1.94
C ARG A 46 -10.76 -5.33 -2.49
N ALA A 47 -9.45 -5.54 -2.60
CA ALA A 47 -8.49 -4.51 -3.01
C ALA A 47 -7.14 -5.12 -3.40
N PHE A 48 -6.41 -4.45 -4.29
CA PHE A 48 -4.98 -4.63 -4.49
C PHE A 48 -4.21 -3.56 -3.73
N ILE A 49 -3.39 -3.96 -2.77
CA ILE A 49 -2.58 -3.07 -1.96
C ILE A 49 -1.11 -3.40 -2.22
N SER A 50 -0.33 -2.39 -2.59
CA SER A 50 1.10 -2.51 -2.88
C SER A 50 1.78 -1.14 -2.80
N ASP A 51 3.11 -1.14 -2.73
CA ASP A 51 3.91 0.08 -2.83
C ASP A 51 3.84 0.70 -4.24
N SER A 52 4.29 1.95 -4.41
CA SER A 52 4.14 2.67 -5.70
C SER A 52 4.85 1.97 -6.88
N PRO A 53 6.10 1.48 -6.74
CA PRO A 53 6.76 0.70 -7.79
C PRO A 53 6.04 -0.60 -8.17
N ALA A 54 5.61 -1.42 -7.21
CA ALA A 54 4.93 -2.68 -7.49
C ALA A 54 3.55 -2.42 -8.11
N ARG A 55 2.82 -1.43 -7.61
CA ARG A 55 1.51 -1.02 -8.13
C ARG A 55 1.55 -0.63 -9.61
N SER A 56 2.52 0.20 -10.00
CA SER A 56 2.70 0.60 -11.41
C SER A 56 3.08 -0.59 -12.29
N TYR A 57 3.87 -1.52 -11.74
CA TYR A 57 4.30 -2.74 -12.44
C TYR A 57 3.14 -3.70 -12.68
N ILE A 58 2.39 -4.07 -11.64
CA ILE A 58 1.26 -5.02 -11.78
C ILE A 58 0.14 -4.45 -12.65
N LYS A 59 -0.04 -3.13 -12.69
CA LYS A 59 -1.02 -2.47 -13.55
C LYS A 59 -0.53 -2.31 -15.00
N GLY A 60 0.75 -2.54 -15.29
CA GLY A 60 1.31 -2.39 -16.63
C GLY A 60 1.39 -0.94 -17.13
N VAL A 61 1.64 0.02 -16.23
CA VAL A 61 1.60 1.46 -16.54
C VAL A 61 2.92 2.17 -16.25
N MET A 62 3.00 3.44 -16.64
CA MET A 62 4.11 4.32 -16.32
C MET A 62 4.37 4.41 -14.81
N SER A 63 5.64 4.57 -14.45
CA SER A 63 6.06 4.74 -13.05
C SER A 63 5.39 5.97 -12.43
N TYR A 64 5.12 5.91 -11.13
CA TYR A 64 4.60 7.02 -10.33
C TYR A 64 5.39 8.33 -10.46
N ASN A 65 6.69 8.26 -10.81
CA ASN A 65 7.55 9.43 -11.07
C ASN A 65 7.53 9.92 -12.53
N ALA A 66 6.70 9.35 -13.40
CA ALA A 66 6.55 9.81 -14.78
C ALA A 66 5.52 10.94 -14.88
N LYS A 67 5.58 11.72 -15.97
CA LYS A 67 4.61 12.80 -16.25
C LYS A 67 3.16 12.30 -16.24
N HIS A 68 2.90 11.12 -16.82
CA HIS A 68 1.60 10.47 -16.78
C HIS A 68 1.55 9.36 -15.71
N GLY A 69 2.18 9.58 -14.56
CA GLY A 69 2.40 8.56 -13.52
C GLY A 69 1.29 8.39 -12.51
N CYS A 70 0.37 9.36 -12.38
CA CYS A 70 -0.80 9.20 -11.51
C CYS A 70 -1.63 7.99 -11.98
N LEU A 71 -2.15 7.20 -11.04
CA LEU A 71 -2.92 5.98 -11.35
C LEU A 71 -4.43 6.20 -11.37
N LYS A 72 -4.89 7.30 -10.76
CA LYS A 72 -6.30 7.62 -10.54
C LYS A 72 -6.77 8.69 -11.53
N CYS A 73 -6.14 9.87 -11.59
CA CYS A 73 -6.56 10.94 -12.52
C CYS A 73 -5.58 11.28 -13.64
N CYS A 74 -6.08 11.94 -14.68
CA CYS A 74 -5.37 12.24 -15.94
C CYS A 74 -4.36 13.38 -15.87
N THR A 75 -3.99 13.84 -14.66
CA THR A 75 -3.02 14.92 -14.46
C THR A 75 -1.71 14.62 -15.21
N VAL A 76 -1.07 15.69 -15.70
CA VAL A 76 0.22 15.63 -16.39
C VAL A 76 1.24 16.37 -15.55
N GLY A 77 2.17 15.63 -14.98
CA GLY A 77 3.25 16.19 -14.20
C GLY A 77 4.36 16.78 -15.07
N GLU A 78 5.15 17.64 -14.46
CA GLU A 78 6.31 18.29 -15.06
C GLU A 78 7.57 17.98 -14.28
N HIS A 79 8.72 17.93 -14.96
CA HIS A 79 9.99 17.67 -14.29
C HIS A 79 10.54 18.97 -13.72
N SER A 80 10.75 19.00 -12.40
CA SER A 80 11.45 20.09 -11.73
C SER A 80 12.94 19.81 -11.63
N TYR A 81 13.76 20.76 -12.07
CA TYR A 81 15.22 20.71 -11.86
C TYR A 81 15.61 21.01 -10.40
N GLN A 82 14.77 21.75 -9.67
CA GLN A 82 14.99 22.11 -8.28
C GLN A 82 14.80 20.89 -7.36
N SER A 83 13.66 20.20 -7.48
CA SER A 83 13.36 19.04 -6.64
C SER A 83 13.85 17.71 -7.25
N ARG A 84 14.36 17.73 -8.49
CA ARG A 84 14.83 16.56 -9.27
C ARG A 84 13.79 15.45 -9.34
N THR A 85 12.52 15.83 -9.44
CA THR A 85 11.39 14.91 -9.51
C THR A 85 10.27 15.49 -10.34
N VAL A 86 9.29 14.65 -10.68
CA VAL A 86 8.07 15.09 -11.34
C VAL A 86 7.11 15.62 -10.28
N TYR A 87 6.62 16.84 -10.49
CA TYR A 87 5.59 17.46 -9.67
C TYR A 87 4.27 17.52 -10.44
N PHE A 88 3.16 17.52 -9.71
CA PHE A 88 1.80 17.55 -10.25
C PHE A 88 1.06 18.75 -9.69
N TRP A 89 0.81 19.75 -10.54
CA TRP A 89 0.17 21.00 -10.12
C TRP A 89 -1.35 20.99 -10.32
N ASP A 90 -1.83 20.27 -11.32
CA ASP A 90 -3.26 20.17 -11.61
C ASP A 90 -3.95 19.21 -10.64
N SER A 91 -4.73 19.78 -9.71
CA SER A 91 -5.56 19.06 -8.75
C SER A 91 -6.97 18.73 -9.27
N ASN A 92 -7.39 19.30 -10.41
CA ASN A 92 -8.73 19.18 -10.95
C ASN A 92 -8.80 18.30 -12.21
N ALA A 93 -7.72 17.56 -12.49
CA ALA A 93 -7.65 16.65 -13.62
C ALA A 93 -8.76 15.59 -13.57
N PRO A 94 -9.37 15.23 -14.71
CA PRO A 94 -10.44 14.24 -14.74
C PRO A 94 -9.94 12.87 -14.27
N GLU A 95 -10.78 12.16 -13.53
CA GLU A 95 -10.49 10.79 -13.10
C GLU A 95 -10.40 9.84 -14.29
N ARG A 96 -9.50 8.86 -14.21
CA ARG A 96 -9.49 7.74 -15.15
C ARG A 96 -10.64 6.82 -14.82
N THR A 97 -11.13 6.16 -15.85
CA THR A 97 -12.16 5.12 -15.73
C THR A 97 -11.62 3.78 -16.21
N ASP A 98 -12.16 2.70 -15.65
CA ASP A 98 -11.85 1.33 -16.05
C ASP A 98 -12.17 1.09 -17.53
N GLU A 99 -13.34 1.56 -17.99
CA GLU A 99 -13.78 1.46 -19.39
C GLU A 99 -12.75 2.08 -20.36
N LEU A 100 -12.33 3.32 -20.09
CA LEU A 100 -11.36 4.01 -20.94
C LEU A 100 -9.97 3.39 -20.85
N PHE A 101 -9.60 2.83 -19.69
CA PHE A 101 -8.33 2.12 -19.54
C PHE A 101 -8.30 0.84 -20.38
N ARG A 102 -9.38 0.04 -20.35
CA ARG A 102 -9.52 -1.18 -21.16
C ARG A 102 -9.53 -0.91 -22.66
N ARG A 103 -10.06 0.24 -23.08
CA ARG A 103 -10.00 0.72 -24.47
C ARG A 103 -8.65 1.35 -24.86
N ILE A 104 -7.65 1.34 -23.97
CA ILE A 104 -6.32 1.93 -24.19
C ILE A 104 -6.42 3.44 -24.54
N ALA A 105 -7.39 4.14 -23.96
CA ALA A 105 -7.61 5.58 -24.21
C ALA A 105 -6.55 6.49 -23.52
N TYR A 106 -5.60 5.91 -22.78
CA TYR A 106 -4.52 6.62 -22.09
C TYR A 106 -3.13 6.18 -22.59
N PRO A 107 -2.78 6.38 -23.86
CA PRO A 107 -1.58 5.79 -24.48
C PRO A 107 -0.26 6.21 -23.81
N LYS A 108 -0.19 7.42 -23.23
CA LYS A 108 1.01 7.90 -22.52
C LYS A 108 1.13 7.37 -21.08
N HIS A 109 0.05 6.79 -20.54
CA HIS A 109 0.02 6.17 -19.21
C HIS A 109 0.20 4.65 -19.30
N TYR A 110 -0.40 4.04 -20.31
CA TYR A 110 -0.30 2.62 -20.58
C TYR A 110 1.11 2.25 -21.07
N ARG A 111 1.67 1.15 -20.55
CA ARG A 111 3.02 0.69 -20.94
C ARG A 111 2.98 -0.70 -21.55
N ILE A 112 2.29 -1.62 -20.90
CA ILE A 112 2.24 -3.03 -21.29
C ILE A 112 0.91 -3.64 -20.83
N TYR A 113 0.49 -4.69 -21.52
CA TYR A 113 -0.60 -5.53 -21.08
C TYR A 113 -0.37 -6.08 -19.68
N THR A 114 -1.44 -6.21 -18.90
CA THR A 114 -1.44 -6.88 -17.61
C THR A 114 -2.55 -7.92 -17.53
N PRO A 115 -2.25 -9.15 -17.06
CA PRO A 115 -3.27 -10.16 -16.77
C PRO A 115 -4.40 -9.67 -15.85
N LEU A 116 -4.16 -8.63 -15.04
CA LEU A 116 -5.21 -8.07 -14.18
C LEU A 116 -6.41 -7.56 -14.97
N LEU A 117 -6.27 -7.24 -16.26
CA LEU A 117 -7.43 -6.88 -17.09
C LEU A 117 -8.38 -8.07 -17.31
N ASP A 118 -7.89 -9.31 -17.24
CA ASP A 118 -8.74 -10.51 -17.37
C ASP A 118 -9.39 -10.92 -16.04
N PHE A 119 -9.09 -10.21 -14.96
CA PHE A 119 -9.65 -10.49 -13.65
C PHE A 119 -11.13 -10.07 -13.60
N GLN A 120 -12.00 -11.01 -13.27
CA GLN A 120 -13.44 -10.78 -13.25
C GLN A 120 -13.84 -9.86 -12.10
N TYR A 121 -14.81 -8.98 -12.37
CA TYR A 121 -15.35 -8.01 -11.42
C TYR A 121 -14.29 -7.03 -10.84
N LEU A 122 -13.14 -6.88 -11.52
CA LEU A 122 -12.12 -5.91 -11.17
C LEU A 122 -12.31 -4.59 -11.91
N ASN A 123 -12.38 -3.50 -11.15
CA ASN A 123 -12.17 -2.16 -11.66
C ASN A 123 -10.69 -1.77 -11.49
N ILE A 124 -9.93 -1.75 -12.59
CA ILE A 124 -8.47 -1.56 -12.57
C ILE A 124 -8.03 -0.18 -12.06
N ILE A 125 -8.95 0.80 -12.02
CA ILE A 125 -8.67 2.13 -11.47
C ILE A 125 -9.00 2.17 -9.98
N GLU A 126 -10.21 1.75 -9.60
CA GLU A 126 -10.70 1.91 -8.24
C GLU A 126 -10.15 0.85 -7.29
N ASP A 127 -9.99 -0.41 -7.72
CA ASP A 127 -9.61 -1.54 -6.87
C ASP A 127 -8.11 -1.62 -6.59
N ILE A 128 -7.31 -0.84 -7.32
CA ILE A 128 -5.89 -0.63 -7.02
C ILE A 128 -5.75 0.55 -6.05
N VAL A 129 -5.46 0.26 -4.79
CA VAL A 129 -5.36 1.25 -3.72
C VAL A 129 -4.12 2.11 -3.90
N VAL A 130 -4.26 3.43 -3.80
CA VAL A 130 -3.15 4.38 -3.69
C VAL A 130 -2.91 4.86 -2.27
N ALA A 131 -3.98 4.90 -1.47
CA ALA A 131 -4.05 5.44 -0.11
C ALA A 131 -3.52 4.52 1.00
N ASP A 132 -2.40 3.81 0.77
CA ASP A 132 -1.81 2.97 1.81
C ASP A 132 -1.20 3.81 2.94
N ARG A 133 -1.54 3.49 4.20
CA ARG A 133 -1.05 4.18 5.39
C ARG A 133 0.48 4.14 5.50
N LEU A 134 1.11 3.00 5.23
CA LEU A 134 2.56 2.87 5.36
C LEU A 134 3.28 3.68 4.27
N HIS A 135 3.01 3.38 3.00
CA HIS A 135 3.80 3.90 1.88
C HIS A 135 3.41 5.31 1.45
N LEU A 136 2.12 5.67 1.51
CA LEU A 136 1.68 7.02 1.13
C LEU A 136 1.80 7.97 2.30
N ILE A 137 1.20 7.64 3.43
CA ILE A 137 1.07 8.59 4.55
C ILE A 137 2.35 8.69 5.35
N ASP A 138 2.76 7.59 5.98
CA ASP A 138 3.86 7.60 6.96
C ASP A 138 5.22 7.75 6.24
N LEU A 139 5.51 6.96 5.21
CA LEU A 139 6.76 7.03 4.45
C LEU A 139 6.75 8.06 3.31
N GLY A 140 5.59 8.29 2.69
CA GLY A 140 5.46 9.19 1.55
C GLY A 140 5.40 10.64 2.00
N VAL A 141 4.43 11.01 2.83
CA VAL A 141 4.17 12.40 3.23
C VAL A 141 4.95 12.77 4.50
N MET A 142 4.73 12.05 5.61
CA MET A 142 5.28 12.41 6.91
C MET A 142 6.81 12.37 6.92
N ARG A 143 7.43 11.27 6.45
CA ARG A 143 8.89 11.17 6.34
C ARG A 143 9.48 12.25 5.43
N ARG A 144 8.78 12.65 4.37
CA ARG A 144 9.26 13.69 3.44
C ARG A 144 9.25 15.06 4.11
N LEU A 145 8.21 15.39 4.87
CA LEU A 145 8.15 16.63 5.64
C LEU A 145 9.18 16.66 6.77
N LEU A 146 9.38 15.55 7.48
CA LEU A 146 10.46 15.45 8.47
C LEU A 146 11.83 15.65 7.82
N LYS A 147 12.07 15.09 6.63
CA LYS A 147 13.30 15.37 5.87
C LYS A 147 13.40 16.83 5.44
N ALA A 148 12.28 17.49 5.11
CA ALA A 148 12.26 18.91 4.80
C ALA A 148 12.71 19.73 6.02
N TRP A 149 12.14 19.49 7.21
CA TRP A 149 12.50 20.22 8.42
C TRP A 149 13.88 19.86 8.95
N VAL A 150 14.31 18.60 8.90
CA VAL A 150 15.62 18.20 9.47
C VAL A 150 16.77 18.47 8.50
N LYS A 151 16.59 18.14 7.21
CA LYS A 151 17.67 18.21 6.22
C LYS A 151 17.58 19.43 5.30
N GLY A 152 16.45 20.13 5.27
CA GLY A 152 16.23 21.26 4.36
C GLY A 152 15.94 20.82 2.92
N VAL A 153 15.33 19.64 2.72
CA VAL A 153 15.05 19.12 1.36
C VAL A 153 14.10 20.04 0.57
N PHE A 154 13.25 20.81 1.26
CA PHE A 154 12.36 21.82 0.67
C PHE A 154 12.94 23.24 0.73
N GLY A 155 14.27 23.34 0.82
CA GLY A 155 14.97 24.58 1.15
C GLY A 155 15.25 24.74 2.66
N THR A 156 16.10 25.70 2.99
CA THR A 156 16.59 25.92 4.35
C THR A 156 15.68 26.81 5.21
N GLN A 157 14.72 27.50 4.60
CA GLN A 157 13.79 28.42 5.27
C GLN A 157 13.02 27.78 6.44
N TRP A 158 12.64 26.50 6.32
CA TRP A 158 11.89 25.77 7.34
C TRP A 158 12.76 24.73 8.07
N LYS A 159 14.07 24.79 7.89
CA LYS A 159 15.00 23.80 8.42
C LYS A 159 15.28 24.09 9.90
N LEU A 160 15.16 23.07 10.72
CA LEU A 160 15.57 23.07 12.11
C LEU A 160 17.09 23.22 12.21
N ALA A 161 17.53 24.04 13.16
CA ALA A 161 18.94 24.15 13.49
C ALA A 161 19.47 22.80 13.99
N PRO A 162 20.75 22.46 13.74
CA PRO A 162 21.35 21.21 14.22
C PRO A 162 21.20 21.02 15.75
N GLU A 163 21.26 22.11 16.51
CA GLU A 163 21.06 22.08 17.96
C GLU A 163 19.62 21.71 18.33
N GLN A 164 18.61 22.24 17.62
CA GLN A 164 17.22 21.85 17.82
C GLN A 164 17.01 20.36 17.52
N CYS A 165 17.60 19.86 16.44
CA CYS A 165 17.58 18.42 16.13
C CYS A 165 18.22 17.57 17.24
N SER A 166 19.36 18.00 17.79
CA SER A 166 20.02 17.32 18.91
C SER A 166 19.16 17.31 20.18
N ARG A 167 18.51 18.44 20.49
CA ARG A 167 17.57 18.56 21.62
C ARG A 167 16.36 17.64 21.45
N ILE A 168 15.77 17.60 20.25
CA ILE A 168 14.67 16.69 19.90
C ILE A 168 15.08 15.24 20.12
N SER A 169 16.22 14.80 19.57
CA SER A 169 16.70 13.43 19.70
C SER A 169 16.91 13.03 21.17
N LYS A 170 17.58 13.89 21.96
CA LYS A 170 17.79 13.65 23.40
C LYS A 170 16.48 13.54 24.18
N THR A 171 15.47 14.34 23.83
CA THR A 171 14.14 14.25 24.46
C THR A 171 13.45 12.93 24.11
N LEU A 172 13.51 12.52 22.83
CA LEU A 172 12.91 11.26 22.38
C LEU A 172 13.58 10.04 23.00
N GLU A 173 14.91 10.04 23.14
CA GLU A 173 15.67 8.96 23.79
C GLU A 173 15.33 8.78 25.27
N LYS A 174 15.00 9.87 25.97
CA LYS A 174 14.60 9.86 27.39
C LYS A 174 13.12 9.50 27.59
N MET A 175 12.30 9.64 26.56
CA MET A 175 10.87 9.40 26.63
C MET A 175 10.57 7.90 26.59
N GLN A 176 10.02 7.36 27.68
CA GLN A 176 9.41 6.03 27.67
C GLN A 176 7.96 6.15 27.19
N ILE A 177 7.73 5.92 25.90
CA ILE A 177 6.39 6.01 25.32
C ILE A 177 5.91 4.61 24.95
N PRO A 178 4.71 4.20 25.38
CA PRO A 178 4.09 2.96 24.92
C PRO A 178 3.97 2.94 23.40
N SER A 179 4.18 1.76 22.80
CA SER A 179 4.18 1.57 21.34
C SER A 179 2.89 2.05 20.66
N GLU A 180 1.79 2.05 21.40
CA GLU A 180 0.43 2.41 21.00
C GLU A 180 0.26 3.92 20.80
N ILE A 181 0.98 4.75 21.56
CA ILE A 181 0.87 6.22 21.54
C ILE A 181 2.16 6.92 21.12
N HIS A 182 3.19 6.18 20.71
CA HIS A 182 4.49 6.72 20.28
C HIS A 182 4.36 7.91 19.30
N ARG A 183 3.35 7.88 18.41
CA ARG A 183 3.12 8.94 17.43
C ARG A 183 2.68 10.27 18.06
N TYR A 184 2.01 10.27 19.21
CA TYR A 184 1.54 11.50 19.89
C TYR A 184 2.68 12.31 20.50
N ALA A 185 3.83 11.70 20.79
CA ALA A 185 4.99 12.43 21.29
C ALA A 185 5.47 13.52 20.32
N SER A 186 5.28 13.31 19.02
CA SER A 186 5.61 14.30 18.00
C SER A 186 4.82 15.62 18.15
N LEU A 187 3.61 15.60 18.72
CA LEU A 187 2.84 16.81 19.05
C LEU A 187 3.57 17.68 20.07
N VAL A 188 4.14 17.06 21.10
CA VAL A 188 4.82 17.76 22.20
C VAL A 188 6.20 18.18 21.75
N VAL A 189 6.96 17.25 21.18
CA VAL A 189 8.38 17.44 20.86
C VAL A 189 8.58 18.47 19.75
N LEU A 190 7.70 18.55 18.74
CA LEU A 190 7.88 19.48 17.63
C LEU A 190 7.37 20.90 17.90
N ARG A 191 6.57 21.10 18.95
CA ARG A 191 5.85 22.35 19.23
C ARG A 191 6.77 23.55 19.38
N ASP A 192 7.84 23.39 20.14
CA ASP A 192 8.74 24.50 20.51
C ASP A 192 9.93 24.63 19.55
N HIS A 193 9.92 23.86 18.46
CA HIS A 193 11.03 23.79 17.51
C HIS A 193 10.63 24.18 16.09
N LEU A 194 9.43 23.80 15.64
CA LEU A 194 8.91 24.21 14.34
C LEU A 194 8.38 25.64 14.38
N SER A 195 8.45 26.33 13.25
CA SER A 195 7.74 27.60 13.08
C SER A 195 6.23 27.40 13.26
N LYS A 196 5.50 28.44 13.67
CA LYS A 196 4.04 28.37 13.86
C LYS A 196 3.32 27.82 12.62
N SER A 197 3.75 28.21 11.42
CA SER A 197 3.18 27.72 10.17
C SER A 197 3.49 26.24 9.92
N ALA A 198 4.74 25.81 10.12
CA ALA A 198 5.14 24.42 9.93
C ALA A 198 4.48 23.49 10.97
N TYR A 199 4.34 23.95 12.21
CA TYR A 199 3.65 23.22 13.26
C TYR A 199 2.15 23.10 12.99
N ASN A 200 1.48 24.18 12.54
CA ASN A 200 0.06 24.10 12.15
C ASN A 200 -0.17 23.10 11.02
N HIS A 201 0.72 23.08 10.02
CA HIS A 201 0.64 22.10 8.94
C HIS A 201 0.88 20.67 9.46
N PHE A 202 1.86 20.47 10.35
CA PHE A 202 2.06 19.20 11.03
C PHE A 202 0.81 18.74 11.80
N LEU A 203 0.15 19.64 12.54
CA LEU A 203 -1.10 19.34 13.25
C LEU A 203 -2.24 18.97 12.29
N LEU A 204 -2.35 19.63 11.13
CA LEU A 204 -3.35 19.31 10.11
C LEU A 204 -3.19 17.87 9.62
N LEU A 205 -1.96 17.47 9.29
CA LEU A 205 -1.62 16.10 8.88
C LEU A 205 -1.89 15.10 10.00
N PHE A 206 -1.47 15.44 11.23
CA PHE A 206 -1.69 14.59 12.39
C PHE A 206 -3.20 14.35 12.59
N CYS A 207 -4.02 15.39 12.55
CA CYS A 207 -5.48 15.29 12.65
C CYS A 207 -6.08 14.48 11.50
N ALA A 208 -5.63 14.69 10.27
CA ALA A 208 -6.17 14.01 9.10
C ALA A 208 -5.93 12.49 9.12
N PHE A 209 -4.80 12.02 9.67
CA PHE A 209 -4.39 10.62 9.59
C PHE A 209 -4.44 9.83 10.90
N MET A 210 -4.27 10.48 12.06
CA MET A 210 -4.30 9.80 13.37
C MET A 210 -5.71 9.72 13.94
N ARG A 211 -6.51 10.76 13.71
CA ARG A 211 -7.92 10.78 14.02
C ARG A 211 -8.66 10.27 12.78
N ASN A 212 -8.91 8.96 12.70
CA ASN A 212 -9.92 8.38 11.81
C ASN A 212 -11.31 8.93 12.22
N ILE A 213 -11.55 10.24 12.06
CA ILE A 213 -12.86 10.82 12.28
C ILE A 213 -13.73 10.18 11.20
N GLY A 214 -14.71 9.39 11.62
CA GLY A 214 -15.66 8.66 10.76
C GLY A 214 -16.56 9.57 9.91
N HIS A 215 -16.17 10.82 9.67
CA HIS A 215 -16.89 11.79 8.86
C HIS A 215 -16.14 12.03 7.55
N MET A 216 -16.57 11.31 6.51
CA MET A 216 -15.99 11.30 5.16
C MET A 216 -15.80 12.69 4.51
N PRO A 217 -16.71 13.68 4.65
CA PRO A 217 -16.53 15.02 4.10
C PRO A 217 -15.31 15.77 4.66
N THR A 218 -14.94 15.51 5.91
CA THR A 218 -13.82 16.19 6.57
C THR A 218 -12.48 15.72 6.01
N ILE A 219 -12.39 14.46 5.55
CA ILE A 219 -11.18 13.88 4.97
C ILE A 219 -10.81 14.58 3.65
N ILE A 220 -11.77 14.81 2.75
CA ILE A 220 -11.53 15.54 1.47
C ILE A 220 -10.92 16.91 1.77
N SER A 221 -11.61 17.66 2.62
CA SER A 221 -11.21 19.01 2.99
C SER A 221 -9.78 19.03 3.52
N TYR A 222 -9.40 18.07 4.37
CA TYR A 222 -8.03 17.99 4.85
C TYR A 222 -7.01 17.70 3.75
N MET A 223 -7.28 16.74 2.85
CA MET A 223 -6.30 16.37 1.81
C MET A 223 -6.06 17.50 0.80
N ASP A 224 -7.11 18.20 0.38
CA ASP A 224 -7.00 19.35 -0.52
C ASP A 224 -6.23 20.49 0.16
N ILE A 225 -6.56 20.79 1.42
CA ILE A 225 -5.86 21.81 2.21
C ILE A 225 -4.39 21.41 2.38
N ILE A 226 -4.07 20.16 2.72
CA ILE A 226 -2.68 19.70 2.87
C ILE A 226 -1.90 19.87 1.56
N SER A 227 -2.47 19.43 0.43
CA SER A 227 -1.84 19.55 -0.89
C SER A 227 -1.57 21.01 -1.26
N TYR A 228 -2.58 21.87 -1.07
CA TYR A 228 -2.48 23.31 -1.29
C TYR A 228 -1.40 23.96 -0.40
N HIS A 229 -1.41 23.67 0.91
CA HIS A 229 -0.44 24.22 1.84
C HIS A 229 0.99 23.77 1.53
N ILE A 230 1.20 22.54 1.06
CA ILE A 230 2.53 22.08 0.61
C ILE A 230 3.00 22.92 -0.58
N SER A 231 2.14 23.08 -1.58
CA SER A 231 2.45 23.88 -2.77
C SER A 231 2.79 25.33 -2.38
N TYR A 232 1.96 25.94 -1.53
CA TYR A 232 2.10 27.33 -1.10
C TYR A 232 3.33 27.58 -0.22
N MET A 233 3.56 26.74 0.80
CA MET A 233 4.63 26.97 1.78
C MET A 233 6.01 26.52 1.30
N TYR A 234 6.06 25.40 0.57
CA TYR A 234 7.32 24.76 0.23
C TYR A 234 7.68 24.95 -1.25
N GLY A 235 6.70 25.21 -2.10
CA GLY A 235 6.87 25.35 -3.54
C GLY A 235 6.21 24.20 -4.30
N ILE A 236 5.69 24.53 -5.48
CA ILE A 236 4.95 23.59 -6.34
C ILE A 236 5.80 22.41 -6.79
N ASP A 237 7.10 22.62 -6.95
CA ASP A 237 8.11 21.60 -7.29
C ASP A 237 8.15 20.43 -6.30
N TYR A 238 7.65 20.63 -5.08
CA TYR A 238 7.65 19.61 -4.02
C TYR A 238 6.35 18.81 -3.94
N VAL A 239 5.34 19.12 -4.77
CA VAL A 239 4.09 18.36 -4.93
C VAL A 239 4.33 17.14 -5.84
N ALA A 240 5.17 16.22 -5.39
CA ALA A 240 5.42 14.97 -6.11
C ALA A 240 4.23 14.01 -6.00
N SER A 241 4.32 12.86 -6.68
CA SER A 241 3.26 11.84 -6.73
C SER A 241 2.65 11.49 -5.36
N ASN A 242 3.47 11.40 -4.31
CA ASN A 242 2.99 11.11 -2.96
C ASN A 242 2.09 12.21 -2.37
N ILE A 243 2.35 13.49 -2.68
CA ILE A 243 1.49 14.60 -2.24
C ILE A 243 0.23 14.64 -3.10
N HIS A 244 0.39 14.53 -4.41
CA HIS A 244 -0.75 14.50 -5.35
C HIS A 244 -1.72 13.35 -5.03
N ASN A 245 -1.20 12.18 -4.66
CA ASN A 245 -2.03 11.02 -4.32
C ASN A 245 -2.88 11.22 -3.05
N LEU A 246 -2.65 12.27 -2.26
CA LEU A 246 -3.55 12.62 -1.16
C LEU A 246 -4.95 12.98 -1.64
N LEU A 247 -5.07 13.60 -2.82
CA LEU A 247 -6.36 13.92 -3.45
C LEU A 247 -7.22 12.66 -3.68
N HIS A 248 -6.55 11.50 -3.86
CA HIS A 248 -7.19 10.21 -4.13
C HIS A 248 -7.54 9.41 -2.87
N VAL A 249 -7.09 9.87 -1.69
CA VAL A 249 -7.33 9.17 -0.41
C VAL A 249 -8.82 9.06 -0.10
N TYR A 250 -9.59 10.10 -0.40
CA TYR A 250 -11.02 10.09 -0.15
C TYR A 250 -11.74 8.95 -0.87
N ASN A 251 -11.46 8.76 -2.18
CA ASN A 251 -12.14 7.74 -2.97
C ASN A 251 -11.81 6.33 -2.47
N ASP A 252 -10.54 6.07 -2.12
CA ASP A 252 -10.13 4.79 -1.55
C ASP A 252 -10.76 4.55 -0.16
N VAL A 253 -10.80 5.58 0.70
CA VAL A 253 -11.40 5.46 2.05
C VAL A 253 -12.93 5.30 1.98
N ARG A 254 -13.58 5.97 1.04
CA ARG A 254 -15.01 5.82 0.76
C ARG A 254 -15.35 4.40 0.31
N LYS A 255 -14.52 3.80 -0.54
CA LYS A 255 -14.76 2.47 -1.11
C LYS A 255 -14.39 1.34 -0.16
N PHE A 256 -13.22 1.40 0.45
CA PHE A 256 -12.69 0.29 1.25
C PHE A 256 -12.91 0.48 2.76
N GLY A 257 -13.30 1.67 3.20
CA GLY A 257 -13.40 2.03 4.60
C GLY A 257 -12.12 2.70 5.12
N PRO A 258 -11.95 2.81 6.44
CA PRO A 258 -10.88 3.59 7.05
C PRO A 258 -9.48 3.09 6.67
N LEU A 259 -8.47 3.98 6.72
CA LEU A 259 -7.11 3.71 6.25
C LEU A 259 -6.45 2.47 6.87
N TYR A 260 -6.78 2.13 8.12
CA TYR A 260 -6.24 0.93 8.77
C TYR A 260 -6.69 -0.37 8.08
N SER A 261 -7.84 -0.33 7.38
CA SER A 261 -8.42 -1.50 6.73
C SER A 261 -7.79 -1.82 5.36
N ILE A 262 -6.97 -0.91 4.84
CA ILE A 262 -6.20 -1.01 3.59
C ILE A 262 -4.70 -0.75 3.81
N SER A 263 -4.23 -1.01 5.03
CA SER A 263 -2.87 -0.75 5.46
C SER A 263 -1.94 -1.91 5.09
N PHE A 264 -0.75 -1.59 4.57
CA PHE A 264 0.28 -2.56 4.21
C PHE A 264 1.18 -2.98 5.38
N TYR A 265 1.07 -2.32 6.55
CA TYR A 265 1.86 -2.64 7.75
C TYR A 265 1.94 -4.15 8.10
N PRO A 266 0.84 -4.92 8.07
CA PRO A 266 0.91 -6.37 8.36
C PRO A 266 1.82 -7.13 7.39
N PHE A 267 1.85 -6.75 6.12
CA PHE A 267 2.61 -7.45 5.08
C PHE A 267 4.11 -7.09 5.09
N GLU A 268 4.47 -5.89 5.52
CA GLU A 268 5.88 -5.49 5.67
C GLU A 268 6.60 -6.34 6.73
N ASN A 269 5.90 -6.66 7.83
CA ASN A 269 6.42 -7.54 8.87
C ASN A 269 6.61 -8.97 8.32
N GLU A 270 5.65 -9.48 7.55
CA GLU A 270 5.77 -10.80 6.92
C GLU A 270 6.96 -10.89 5.95
N MET A 271 7.25 -9.82 5.19
CA MET A 271 8.42 -9.79 4.31
C MET A 271 9.73 -9.95 5.10
N GLN A 272 9.82 -9.40 6.32
CA GLN A 272 10.98 -9.60 7.19
C GLN A 272 11.11 -11.05 7.63
N HIS A 273 10.00 -11.71 8.00
CA HIS A 273 10.00 -13.14 8.32
C HIS A 273 10.45 -13.99 7.14
N ILE A 274 9.92 -13.73 5.94
CA ILE A 274 10.31 -14.43 4.70
C ILE A 274 11.82 -14.32 4.46
N LYS A 275 12.40 -13.14 4.63
CA LYS A 275 13.85 -12.92 4.49
C LYS A 275 14.67 -13.72 5.50
N GLN A 276 14.17 -13.94 6.71
CA GLN A 276 14.85 -14.76 7.72
C GLN A 276 14.81 -16.26 7.40
N LEU A 277 13.86 -16.71 6.57
CA LEU A 277 13.83 -18.10 6.09
C LEU A 277 14.94 -18.40 5.10
N GLN A 278 15.44 -17.36 4.42
CA GLN A 278 16.59 -17.46 3.54
C GLN A 278 17.89 -17.40 4.35
N ARG A 279 18.68 -18.48 4.34
CA ARG A 279 19.96 -18.56 5.08
C ARG A 279 21.17 -18.14 4.25
N SER A 280 21.08 -18.28 2.93
CA SER A 280 22.15 -17.90 2.00
C SER A 280 21.57 -17.45 0.65
N GLY A 281 22.42 -16.89 -0.22
CA GLY A 281 22.03 -16.52 -1.59
C GLY A 281 21.86 -17.71 -2.55
N TYR A 282 22.29 -18.91 -2.17
CA TYR A 282 22.24 -20.09 -3.05
C TYR A 282 20.85 -20.73 -3.04
N LYS A 283 20.15 -20.82 -4.18
CA LYS A 283 18.79 -21.42 -4.26
C LYS A 283 17.81 -20.77 -3.27
N SER A 284 17.79 -19.44 -3.28
CA SER A 284 17.07 -18.63 -2.29
C SER A 284 15.57 -18.93 -2.26
N LEU A 285 14.93 -19.12 -3.42
CA LEU A 285 13.49 -19.44 -3.48
C LEU A 285 13.21 -20.82 -2.94
N GLU A 286 14.02 -21.81 -3.32
CA GLU A 286 13.83 -23.20 -2.90
C GLU A 286 14.03 -23.35 -1.40
N GLN A 287 14.98 -22.62 -0.81
CA GLN A 287 15.14 -22.56 0.65
C GLN A 287 13.86 -22.07 1.32
N VAL A 288 13.35 -20.93 0.88
CA VAL A 288 12.15 -20.32 1.47
C VAL A 288 10.92 -21.20 1.25
N ALA A 289 10.71 -21.69 0.02
CA ALA A 289 9.58 -22.53 -0.33
C ALA A 289 9.55 -23.82 0.49
N LYS A 290 10.69 -24.53 0.62
CA LYS A 290 10.80 -25.72 1.48
C LYS A 290 10.50 -25.40 2.93
N ARG A 291 10.99 -24.27 3.44
CA ARG A 291 10.78 -23.86 4.83
C ARG A 291 9.32 -23.49 5.11
N LEU A 292 8.67 -22.81 4.19
CA LEU A 292 7.23 -22.52 4.25
C LEU A 292 6.42 -23.82 4.24
N PHE A 293 6.79 -24.78 3.39
CA PHE A 293 6.15 -26.09 3.33
C PHE A 293 6.35 -26.90 4.63
N GLU A 294 7.54 -26.85 5.24
CA GLU A 294 7.79 -27.45 6.56
C GLU A 294 6.89 -26.85 7.64
N PHE A 295 6.75 -25.52 7.70
CA PHE A 295 5.87 -24.86 8.65
C PHE A 295 4.40 -25.20 8.42
N GLU A 296 3.96 -25.22 7.17
CA GLU A 296 2.60 -25.64 6.81
C GLU A 296 2.32 -27.06 7.29
N ASN A 297 3.22 -28.01 7.00
CA ASN A 297 3.04 -29.39 7.43
C ASN A 297 3.05 -29.54 8.94
N ALA A 298 3.94 -28.85 9.64
CA ALA A 298 3.97 -28.85 11.10
C ALA A 298 2.69 -28.28 11.70
N HIS A 299 2.15 -27.21 11.10
CA HIS A 299 0.87 -26.61 11.48
C HIS A 299 -0.29 -27.59 11.29
N ILE A 300 -0.37 -28.23 10.13
CA ILE A 300 -1.40 -29.24 9.83
C ILE A 300 -1.31 -30.43 10.81
N MET A 301 -0.11 -30.89 11.14
CA MET A 301 0.05 -31.97 12.11
C MET A 301 -0.47 -31.59 13.49
N ARG A 302 -0.28 -30.34 13.93
CA ARG A 302 -0.88 -29.81 15.17
C ARG A 302 -2.40 -29.70 15.08
N LEU A 303 -2.92 -29.21 13.96
CA LEU A 303 -4.36 -29.09 13.72
C LEU A 303 -5.08 -30.43 13.60
N ARG A 304 -4.39 -31.51 13.22
CA ARG A 304 -4.96 -32.87 13.22
C ARG A 304 -5.04 -33.47 14.63
N THR A 305 -4.15 -33.07 15.52
CA THR A 305 -4.22 -33.45 16.94
C THR A 305 -5.33 -32.70 17.69
N GLU A 306 -5.72 -31.51 17.23
CA GLU A 306 -6.84 -30.73 17.76
C GLU A 306 -8.12 -31.02 16.97
N ARG A 307 -9.08 -31.75 17.56
CA ARG A 307 -10.37 -32.06 16.90
C ARG A 307 -11.11 -30.73 16.57
N ASN A 308 -11.30 -30.42 15.29
CA ASN A 308 -12.08 -29.33 14.66
C ASN A 308 -11.27 -28.19 14.01
N SER A 309 -10.57 -28.48 12.91
CA SER A 309 -9.80 -27.49 12.14
C SER A 309 -10.35 -27.17 10.74
N GLU A 310 -11.47 -27.78 10.32
CA GLU A 310 -12.12 -27.44 9.06
C GLU A 310 -12.94 -26.15 9.19
N PRO A 311 -12.93 -25.28 8.15
CA PRO A 311 -13.74 -24.07 8.18
C PRO A 311 -15.21 -24.42 8.28
N TYR A 312 -15.94 -23.70 9.14
CA TYR A 312 -17.35 -23.95 9.38
C TYR A 312 -18.15 -22.66 9.48
N LEU A 313 -19.46 -22.79 9.33
CA LEU A 313 -20.37 -21.65 9.41
C LEU A 313 -20.93 -21.57 10.83
N GLN A 314 -20.64 -20.47 11.51
CA GLN A 314 -21.18 -20.17 12.82
C GLN A 314 -22.33 -19.18 12.68
N GLN A 315 -23.51 -19.58 13.19
CA GLN A 315 -24.67 -18.71 13.24
C GLN A 315 -24.53 -17.75 14.42
N THR A 316 -24.62 -16.45 14.18
CA THR A 316 -24.55 -15.41 15.21
C THR A 316 -25.84 -14.59 15.21
N LYS A 317 -26.09 -13.81 16.28
CA LYS A 317 -27.29 -12.98 16.40
C LYS A 317 -27.46 -11.96 15.26
N THR A 318 -26.39 -11.64 14.52
CA THR A 318 -26.37 -10.63 13.46
C THR A 318 -26.16 -11.22 12.05
N GLY A 319 -26.10 -12.55 11.90
CA GLY A 319 -25.92 -13.21 10.61
C GLY A 319 -25.09 -14.50 10.69
N VAL A 320 -24.65 -15.01 9.54
CA VAL A 320 -23.78 -16.19 9.46
C VAL A 320 -22.33 -15.74 9.28
N LYS A 321 -21.44 -16.14 10.20
CA LYS A 321 -19.99 -15.95 10.05
C LYS A 321 -19.37 -17.22 9.53
N VAL A 322 -18.49 -17.11 8.53
CA VAL A 322 -17.56 -18.20 8.21
C VAL A 322 -16.41 -18.12 9.18
N ILE A 323 -16.22 -19.16 9.99
CA ILE A 323 -15.07 -19.28 10.86
C ILE A 323 -14.03 -20.08 10.09
N PHE A 324 -12.97 -19.38 9.70
CA PHE A 324 -11.76 -19.98 9.21
C PHE A 324 -10.81 -20.06 10.40
N THR A 325 -10.65 -21.24 10.99
CA THR A 325 -9.66 -21.43 12.05
C THR A 325 -8.25 -21.27 11.49
N ASP A 326 -8.00 -21.64 10.22
CA ASP A 326 -6.82 -21.28 9.39
C ASP A 326 -6.98 -21.78 7.93
N PHE A 327 -7.71 -21.05 7.08
CA PHE A 327 -7.98 -21.48 5.70
C PHE A 327 -6.79 -21.33 4.76
N MET A 328 -6.46 -22.40 4.04
CA MET A 328 -5.42 -22.42 3.00
C MET A 328 -6.02 -22.96 1.69
N LEU A 329 -5.96 -22.16 0.63
CA LEU A 329 -6.47 -22.52 -0.70
C LEU A 329 -5.38 -23.37 -1.38
N ARG A 330 -5.60 -24.69 -1.46
CA ARG A 330 -4.67 -25.62 -2.12
C ARG A 330 -5.08 -25.83 -3.57
N LYS A 331 -4.20 -25.47 -4.51
CA LYS A 331 -4.05 -26.17 -5.78
C LYS A 331 -2.64 -26.74 -5.79
N VAL A 332 -2.52 -28.05 -5.63
CA VAL A 332 -1.22 -28.73 -5.78
C VAL A 332 -0.93 -28.75 -7.27
N ILE A 333 -0.11 -27.81 -7.75
CA ILE A 333 0.54 -27.93 -9.04
C ILE A 333 1.98 -28.36 -8.75
N VAL A 334 2.22 -29.67 -8.84
CA VAL A 334 3.56 -30.18 -9.08
C VAL A 334 3.88 -29.82 -10.52
N VAL A 335 4.63 -28.74 -10.74
CA VAL A 335 5.30 -28.53 -12.02
C VAL A 335 6.55 -29.41 -11.99
N ASP A 336 6.38 -30.68 -12.34
CA ASP A 336 7.52 -31.53 -12.67
C ASP A 336 8.11 -31.06 -14.00
N GLY A 337 9.38 -30.69 -13.93
CA GLY A 337 10.23 -30.41 -15.09
C GLY A 337 10.19 -28.94 -15.55
N PHE A 338 11.34 -28.28 -15.51
CA PHE A 338 12.03 -27.78 -16.71
C PHE A 338 13.31 -27.05 -16.29
N LEU A 339 14.44 -27.76 -16.43
CA LEU A 339 15.71 -27.23 -16.88
C LEU A 339 16.53 -28.43 -17.37
N PRO A 340 17.22 -28.26 -18.52
CA PRO A 340 16.87 -28.84 -19.82
C PRO A 340 16.63 -30.36 -19.86
#